data_AF-A0A0V0SHW5-F1
#
_entry.id   AF-A0A0V0SHW5-F1
#
_cell.length_a   1.000
_cell.length_b   1.000
_cell.length_c   1.000
_cell.angle_alpha   90.00
_cell.angle_beta   90.00
_cell.angle_gamma   90.00
#
_symmetry.space_group_name_H-M   'P 1'
#
loop_
_entity.id
_entity.type
_entity.pdbx_description
1 polymer ?
#
loop_
_entity_poly.entity_id
_entity_poly.type
_entity_poly.pdbx_seq_one_letter_code
_entity_poly.pdbx_strand_id
1 'polypeptide(L)'
;MFLLLHVFIAVISFRSNAVSYEFQQKALDECGIKKGCIFHPDGCKPPKCLLAFTYNFTGEVIEYEISSFLKENLSNRYIAIGFSDDQEMMHMTLNTTGSFLIAVSFICVFIAENGKWTGKNFPKGTHAILGMTASIGAFLQPIMGIYRCTPKHKLRFLFNCAHAILGYGSFICAAASIWCATYPPFSYKLGVNEDYGIVPRLLIITFWVITVITAITLETLSILKNQLKLYNTNEKYNYLQRVQLATVIGFILIALIFVSGLKAYFI
;
A
#
# COMPACT_ATOMS: atom_id res chain seq x y z
N MET A 1 8.41 22.99 -10.38
CA MET A 1 7.22 22.13 -10.27
C MET A 1 7.66 20.66 -10.10
N PHE A 2 8.41 20.37 -9.03
CA PHE A 2 8.93 19.04 -8.66
C PHE A 2 9.06 18.99 -7.12
N LEU A 3 8.01 19.42 -6.41
CA LEU A 3 8.04 19.59 -4.95
C LEU A 3 6.75 19.12 -4.26
N LEU A 4 6.01 18.17 -4.84
CA LEU A 4 4.77 17.65 -4.26
C LEU A 4 4.73 16.12 -4.30
N LEU A 5 5.74 15.50 -3.68
CA LEU A 5 5.65 14.12 -3.19
C LEU A 5 6.03 14.13 -1.71
N HIS A 6 5.11 14.62 -0.89
CA HIS A 6 5.12 14.44 0.56
C HIS A 6 4.02 13.45 0.93
N VAL A 7 4.19 12.21 0.46
CA VAL A 7 3.79 11.08 1.29
C VAL A 7 4.79 11.10 2.45
N PHE A 8 4.32 11.17 3.69
CA PHE A 8 5.16 11.04 4.87
C PHE A 8 5.73 9.62 4.98
N ILE A 9 6.55 9.21 4.00
CA ILE A 9 7.72 8.41 4.27
C ILE A 9 8.75 9.48 4.61
N ALA A 10 9.14 9.61 5.86
CA ALA A 10 10.36 10.32 6.19
C ALA A 10 11.53 9.52 5.61
N VAL A 11 11.74 9.58 4.29
CA VAL A 11 12.99 9.17 3.66
C VAL A 11 13.99 10.24 4.05
N ILE A 12 14.49 10.14 5.28
CA ILE A 12 15.63 10.94 5.68
C ILE A 12 16.82 10.33 4.97
N SER A 13 17.06 10.79 3.74
CA SER A 13 18.23 10.42 2.96
C SER A 13 19.45 11.07 3.59
N PHE A 14 20.07 10.37 4.54
CA PHE A 14 21.33 10.81 5.13
C PHE A 14 22.47 10.55 4.15
N ARG A 15 23.21 11.59 3.78
CA ARG A 15 24.54 11.42 3.19
C ARG A 15 25.45 10.88 4.29
N SER A 16 25.77 9.59 4.25
CA SER A 16 26.62 8.98 5.27
C SER A 16 28.06 9.50 5.16
N ASN A 17 28.55 10.20 6.18
CA ASN A 17 29.98 10.35 6.38
C ASN A 17 30.54 9.02 6.92
N ALA A 18 31.75 8.65 6.53
CA ALA A 18 32.40 7.44 7.05
C ALA A 18 32.68 7.65 8.55
N VAL A 19 32.07 6.82 9.40
CA VAL A 19 32.28 6.81 10.85
C VAL A 19 33.29 5.71 11.18
N SER A 20 34.23 5.95 12.10
CA SER A 20 35.28 4.99 12.45
C SER A 20 34.71 3.71 13.07
N TYR A 21 35.35 2.58 12.79
CA TYR A 21 34.97 1.25 13.28
C TYR A 21 34.85 1.18 14.81
N GLU A 22 35.72 1.89 15.54
CA GLU A 22 35.67 2.02 17.01
C GLU A 22 34.40 2.68 17.53
N PHE A 23 33.91 3.73 16.85
CA PHE A 23 32.67 4.41 17.25
C PHE A 23 31.45 3.53 16.99
N GLN A 24 31.45 2.77 15.90
CA GLN A 24 30.38 1.81 15.61
C GLN A 24 30.32 0.69 16.65
N GLN A 25 31.47 0.10 17.01
CA GLN A 25 31.54 -0.97 18.01
C GLN A 25 31.00 -0.51 19.39
N LYS A 26 31.34 0.70 19.82
CA LYS A 26 30.87 1.29 21.08
C LYS A 26 29.36 1.52 21.11
N ALA A 27 28.75 1.92 19.98
CA ALA A 27 27.30 2.07 19.87
C ALA A 27 26.55 0.72 19.92
N LEU A 28 27.21 -0.37 19.51
CA LEU A 28 26.70 -1.73 19.57
C LEU A 28 26.84 -2.41 20.94
N ASP A 29 27.87 -2.07 21.72
CA ASP A 29 28.10 -2.65 23.05
C ASP A 29 27.02 -2.25 24.07
N GLU A 30 26.29 -1.16 23.81
CA GLU A 30 25.16 -0.69 24.63
C GLU A 30 23.82 -1.37 24.29
N CYS A 31 23.80 -2.21 23.24
CA CYS A 31 22.62 -2.95 22.79
C CYS A 31 22.17 -3.98 23.84
N GLY A 32 20.91 -3.87 24.28
CA GLY A 32 20.32 -4.73 25.31
C GLY A 32 20.57 -4.27 26.74
N ILE A 33 21.34 -3.20 26.95
CA ILE A 33 21.56 -2.59 28.27
C ILE A 33 20.86 -1.24 28.35
N LYS A 34 21.21 -0.30 27.45
CA LYS A 34 20.62 1.05 27.39
C LYS A 34 19.87 1.29 26.08
N LYS A 35 20.31 0.66 24.99
CA LYS A 35 19.75 0.83 23.66
C LYS A 35 19.02 -0.44 23.21
N GLY A 36 17.88 -0.29 22.56
CA GLY A 36 17.26 -1.37 21.78
C GLY A 36 17.88 -1.44 20.40
N CYS A 37 18.14 -2.65 19.87
CA CYS A 37 18.88 -2.82 18.62
C CYS A 37 18.24 -3.84 17.70
N ILE A 38 18.20 -3.50 16.41
CA ILE A 38 17.71 -4.34 15.33
C ILE A 38 18.83 -4.47 14.30
N PHE A 39 19.18 -5.70 13.96
CA PHE A 39 20.23 -6.02 13.00
C PHE A 39 19.65 -6.65 11.75
N HIS A 40 20.21 -6.31 10.60
CA HIS A 40 19.88 -6.97 9.33
C HIS A 40 21.12 -7.64 8.74
N PRO A 41 21.07 -8.92 8.34
CA PRO A 41 19.92 -9.83 8.41
C PRO A 41 19.54 -10.27 9.84
N ASP A 42 18.31 -10.76 10.02
CA ASP A 42 17.77 -11.15 11.33
C ASP A 42 18.67 -12.18 12.03
N GLY A 43 18.95 -11.95 13.32
CA GLY A 43 19.81 -12.84 14.12
C GLY A 43 21.31 -12.70 13.83
N CYS A 44 21.70 -11.74 13.00
CA CYS A 44 23.10 -11.44 12.77
C CYS A 44 23.81 -10.96 14.05
N LYS A 45 25.05 -11.44 14.24
CA LYS A 45 25.97 -10.92 15.26
C LYS A 45 26.99 -9.96 14.65
N PRO A 46 27.21 -8.79 15.25
CA PRO A 46 28.29 -7.89 14.87
C PRO A 46 29.64 -8.61 14.89
N PRO A 47 30.58 -8.33 13.97
CA PRO A 47 30.57 -7.26 12.95
C PRO A 47 30.00 -7.69 11.58
N LYS A 48 29.34 -8.85 11.48
CA LYS A 48 28.89 -9.43 10.19
C LYS A 48 27.56 -8.86 9.68
N CYS A 49 27.01 -7.83 10.31
CA CYS A 49 25.68 -7.31 9.99
C CYS A 49 25.78 -6.22 8.93
N LEU A 50 24.81 -6.15 8.03
CA LEU A 50 24.82 -5.17 6.94
C LEU A 50 24.35 -3.81 7.45
N LEU A 51 23.32 -3.83 8.30
CA LEU A 51 22.72 -2.67 8.93
C LEU A 51 22.47 -2.95 10.41
N ALA A 52 22.62 -1.90 11.22
CA ALA A 52 22.17 -1.83 12.60
C ALA A 52 21.32 -0.58 12.76
N PHE A 53 20.15 -0.77 13.36
CA PHE A 53 19.28 0.30 13.81
C PHE A 53 19.21 0.23 15.33
N THR A 54 19.60 1.29 16.02
CA THR A 54 19.55 1.36 17.48
C THR A 54 18.64 2.51 17.90
N TYR A 55 17.96 2.33 19.03
CA TYR A 55 17.11 3.35 19.63
C TYR A 55 17.36 3.44 21.14
N ASN A 56 17.49 4.66 21.65
CA ASN A 56 17.68 4.96 23.07
C ASN A 56 16.51 5.81 23.57
N PHE A 57 15.94 5.44 24.71
CA PHE A 57 14.86 6.21 25.33
C PHE A 57 15.43 7.05 26.48
N THR A 58 15.52 8.37 26.27
CA THR A 58 16.06 9.30 27.29
C THR A 58 14.96 9.94 28.16
N GLY A 59 13.72 9.45 28.05
CA GLY A 59 12.58 9.94 28.83
C GLY A 59 11.75 11.02 28.13
N GLU A 60 12.40 11.89 27.36
CA GLU A 60 11.75 13.01 26.65
C GLU A 60 11.89 12.90 25.12
N VAL A 61 12.97 12.26 24.65
CA VAL A 61 13.23 12.02 23.24
C VAL A 61 13.64 10.56 22.99
N ILE A 62 13.40 10.10 21.77
CA ILE A 62 13.93 8.82 21.29
C ILE A 62 15.08 9.15 20.35
N GLU A 63 16.29 8.76 20.72
CA GLU A 63 17.46 8.91 19.87
C GLU A 63 17.59 7.68 19.00
N TYR A 64 17.60 7.89 17.68
CA TYR A 64 17.77 6.83 16.70
C TYR A 64 19.15 6.92 16.07
N GLU A 65 19.90 5.82 16.05
CA GLU A 65 21.16 5.74 15.33
C GLU A 65 21.07 4.67 14.25
N ILE A 66 21.54 5.02 13.05
CA ILE A 66 21.52 4.15 11.88
C ILE A 66 22.96 3.90 11.47
N SER A 67 23.38 2.64 11.49
CA SER A 67 24.72 2.22 11.10
C SER A 67 24.65 1.22 9.96
N SER A 68 25.54 1.36 8.98
CA SER A 68 25.77 0.36 7.94
C SER A 68 27.23 -0.09 7.99
N PHE A 69 27.45 -1.39 7.79
CA PHE A 69 28.78 -2.01 7.84
C PHE A 69 29.18 -2.63 6.50
N LEU A 70 28.56 -2.18 5.41
CA LEU A 70 28.92 -2.58 4.06
C LEU A 70 30.38 -2.17 3.79
N LYS A 71 31.26 -3.17 3.65
CA LYS A 71 32.62 -2.98 3.13
C LYS A 71 32.52 -2.68 1.64
N GLU A 72 33.15 -1.58 1.21
CA GLU A 72 33.52 -1.19 -0.17
C GLU A 72 32.85 0.06 -0.79
N ASN A 73 33.62 0.65 -1.73
CA ASN A 73 33.51 1.91 -2.47
C ASN A 73 32.29 2.00 -3.41
N LEU A 74 31.09 1.74 -2.92
CA LEU A 74 29.86 2.05 -3.65
C LEU A 74 29.47 3.51 -3.37
N SER A 75 29.67 4.38 -4.36
CA SER A 75 29.13 5.73 -4.34
C SER A 75 27.59 5.67 -4.45
N ASN A 76 26.91 6.40 -3.56
CA ASN A 76 25.44 6.47 -3.39
C ASN A 76 24.81 5.32 -2.59
N ARG A 77 24.87 5.43 -1.25
CA ARG A 77 24.08 4.58 -0.34
C ARG A 77 22.90 5.39 0.21
N TYR A 78 21.71 4.80 0.16
CA TYR A 78 20.50 5.35 0.76
C TYR A 78 19.98 4.36 1.80
N ILE A 79 19.62 4.86 2.97
CA ILE A 79 18.94 4.09 4.02
C ILE A 79 17.63 4.82 4.29
N ALA A 80 16.51 4.09 4.23
CA ALA A 80 15.19 4.61 4.54
C ALA A 80 14.60 3.85 5.71
N ILE A 81 14.00 4.57 6.65
CA ILE A 81 13.33 4.00 7.83
C ILE A 81 11.94 4.62 7.93
N GLY A 82 10.92 3.76 8.04
CA GLY A 82 9.54 4.17 8.27
C GLY A 82 9.14 3.90 9.71
N PHE A 83 8.68 4.93 10.42
CA PHE A 83 8.14 4.84 11.77
C PHE A 83 6.62 4.92 11.71
N SER A 84 5.92 3.89 12.19
CA SER A 84 4.47 3.86 12.28
C SER A 84 4.02 3.33 13.62
N ASP A 85 3.14 4.05 14.29
CA ASP A 85 2.47 3.55 15.50
C ASP A 85 1.25 2.67 15.16
N ASP A 86 0.82 2.68 13.89
CA ASP A 86 -0.36 1.95 13.41
C ASP A 86 -0.18 1.42 11.97
N GLN A 87 -1.19 0.72 11.45
CA GLN A 87 -1.18 0.23 10.06
C GLN A 87 -1.70 1.26 9.05
N GLU A 88 -2.05 2.47 9.49
CA GLU A 88 -2.61 3.51 8.61
C GLU A 88 -1.59 3.95 7.56
N MET A 89 -0.30 3.95 7.91
CA MET A 89 0.75 4.22 6.94
C MET A 89 0.80 3.20 5.81
N MET A 90 0.56 1.90 6.09
CA MET A 90 0.53 0.88 5.04
C MET A 90 -0.63 1.09 4.08
N HIS A 91 -1.82 1.38 4.62
CA HIS A 91 -3.00 1.72 3.82
C HIS A 91 -2.74 2.95 2.94
N MET A 92 -2.14 4.00 3.51
CA MET A 92 -1.80 5.22 2.77
C MET A 92 -0.79 4.97 1.66
N THR A 93 0.28 4.22 1.93
CA THR A 93 1.31 3.88 0.95
C THR A 93 0.72 3.08 -0.20
N LEU A 94 -0.01 1.99 0.08
CA LEU A 94 -0.60 1.14 -0.95
C LEU A 94 -1.60 1.91 -1.83
N ASN A 95 -2.45 2.74 -1.25
CA ASN A 95 -3.42 3.54 -2.02
C ASN A 95 -2.76 4.64 -2.86
N THR A 96 -1.68 5.24 -2.37
CA THR A 96 -0.96 6.27 -3.14
C THR A 96 -0.18 5.62 -4.30
N THR A 97 0.46 4.48 -4.08
CA THR A 97 1.07 3.68 -5.15
C THR A 97 0.02 3.25 -6.17
N GLY A 98 -1.14 2.74 -5.72
CA GLY A 98 -2.25 2.38 -6.61
C GLY A 98 -2.76 3.56 -7.43
N SER A 99 -2.93 4.72 -6.81
CA SER A 99 -3.32 5.95 -7.51
C SER A 99 -2.31 6.34 -8.59
N PHE A 100 -1.00 6.25 -8.31
CA PHE A 100 0.02 6.50 -9.32
C PHE A 100 -0.07 5.54 -10.51
N LEU A 101 -0.27 4.24 -10.25
CA LEU A 101 -0.45 3.25 -11.31
C LEU A 101 -1.70 3.51 -12.16
N ILE A 102 -2.81 3.94 -11.53
CA ILE A 102 -4.03 4.35 -12.25
C ILE A 102 -3.75 5.56 -13.14
N ALA A 103 -2.99 6.56 -12.67
CA ALA A 103 -2.63 7.72 -13.48
C ALA A 103 -1.81 7.33 -14.73
N VAL A 104 -0.82 6.46 -14.56
CA VAL A 104 -0.03 5.93 -15.69
C VAL A 104 -0.92 5.15 -16.66
N SER A 105 -1.76 4.24 -16.15
CA SER A 105 -2.69 3.46 -16.96
C SER A 105 -3.64 4.35 -17.77
N PHE A 106 -4.14 5.43 -17.17
CA PHE A 106 -5.04 6.36 -17.82
C PHE A 106 -4.34 7.08 -18.98
N ILE A 107 -3.10 7.55 -18.79
CA ILE A 107 -2.30 8.15 -19.85
C ILE A 107 -2.10 7.15 -21.01
N CYS A 108 -1.77 5.89 -20.70
CA CYS A 108 -1.59 4.85 -21.72
C CYS A 108 -2.86 4.62 -22.57
N VAL A 109 -4.05 4.60 -21.95
CA VAL A 109 -5.32 4.43 -22.67
C VAL A 109 -5.58 5.59 -23.64
N PHE A 110 -5.35 6.84 -23.21
CA PHE A 110 -5.52 8.00 -24.10
C PHE A 110 -4.51 8.03 -25.23
N ILE A 111 -3.26 7.60 -25.00
CA ILE A 111 -2.27 7.46 -26.07
C ILE A 111 -2.76 6.44 -27.11
N ALA A 112 -3.22 5.27 -26.67
CA ALA A 112 -3.71 4.20 -27.56
C ALA A 112 -4.90 4.66 -28.43
N GLU A 113 -5.78 5.49 -27.88
CA GLU A 113 -6.98 6.01 -28.57
C GLU A 113 -6.74 7.37 -29.27
N ASN A 114 -5.48 7.79 -29.46
CA ASN A 114 -5.13 9.07 -30.08
C ASN A 114 -5.82 10.28 -29.42
N GLY A 115 -5.96 10.25 -28.10
CA GLY A 115 -6.61 11.28 -27.28
C GLY A 115 -8.14 11.28 -27.34
N LYS A 116 -8.77 10.32 -28.04
CA LYS A 116 -10.23 10.30 -28.23
C LYS A 116 -10.93 9.56 -27.09
N TRP A 117 -11.97 10.18 -26.54
CA TRP A 117 -12.88 9.51 -25.60
C TRP A 117 -13.85 8.58 -26.33
N THR A 118 -13.82 7.28 -26.00
CA THR A 118 -14.65 6.25 -26.63
C THR A 118 -15.88 5.83 -25.80
N GLY A 119 -16.07 6.42 -24.61
CA GLY A 119 -17.08 6.01 -23.63
C GLY A 119 -18.46 6.68 -23.69
N LYS A 120 -18.96 7.09 -24.85
CA LYS A 120 -20.19 7.94 -24.95
C LYS A 120 -21.52 7.17 -24.95
N ASN A 121 -21.55 5.95 -25.46
CA ASN A 121 -22.82 5.26 -25.78
C ASN A 121 -23.11 4.15 -24.77
N PHE A 122 -24.25 4.16 -24.10
CA PHE A 122 -24.71 2.99 -23.35
C PHE A 122 -25.07 1.85 -24.32
N PRO A 123 -24.74 0.57 -24.03
CA PRO A 123 -24.00 0.04 -22.87
C PRO A 123 -22.46 0.02 -23.07
N LYS A 124 -21.97 0.31 -24.27
CA LYS A 124 -20.56 0.15 -24.67
C LYS A 124 -19.59 1.08 -23.92
N GLY A 125 -20.06 2.25 -23.53
CA GLY A 125 -19.30 3.27 -22.80
C GLY A 125 -19.35 3.13 -21.29
N THR A 126 -20.17 2.22 -20.76
CA THR A 126 -20.36 2.03 -19.32
C THR A 126 -19.06 1.68 -18.61
N HIS A 127 -18.21 0.82 -19.20
CA HIS A 127 -16.88 0.50 -18.67
C HIS A 127 -16.02 1.77 -18.46
N ALA A 128 -15.94 2.61 -19.50
CA ALA A 128 -15.12 3.82 -19.48
C ALA A 128 -15.66 4.88 -18.52
N ILE A 129 -16.98 5.07 -18.45
CA ILE A 129 -17.61 6.00 -17.50
C ILE A 129 -17.36 5.56 -16.06
N LEU A 130 -17.61 4.29 -15.73
CA LEU A 130 -17.38 3.76 -14.39
C LEU A 130 -15.90 3.80 -13.98
N GLY A 131 -15.00 3.46 -14.91
CA GLY A 131 -13.55 3.54 -14.71
C GLY A 131 -13.06 4.97 -14.49
N MET A 132 -13.60 5.94 -15.23
CA MET A 132 -13.35 7.37 -15.02
C MET A 132 -13.83 7.83 -13.65
N THR A 133 -15.07 7.51 -13.27
CA THR A 133 -15.63 7.89 -11.96
C THR A 133 -14.78 7.31 -10.81
N ALA A 134 -14.37 6.04 -10.92
CA ALA A 134 -13.48 5.42 -9.95
C ALA A 134 -12.11 6.11 -9.87
N SER A 135 -11.53 6.47 -11.03
CA SER A 135 -10.22 7.12 -11.10
C SER A 135 -10.25 8.52 -10.49
N ILE A 136 -11.28 9.32 -10.78
CA ILE A 136 -11.47 10.65 -10.16
C ILE A 136 -11.54 10.51 -8.64
N GLY A 137 -12.34 9.57 -8.13
CA GLY A 137 -12.45 9.36 -6.70
C GLY A 137 -11.14 8.87 -6.06
N ALA A 138 -10.39 8.00 -6.75
CA ALA A 138 -9.06 7.57 -6.31
C ALA A 138 -8.06 8.74 -6.22
N PHE A 139 -8.05 9.68 -7.18
CA PHE A 139 -7.16 10.85 -7.15
C PHE A 139 -7.58 11.91 -6.12
N LEU A 140 -8.88 12.04 -5.85
CA LEU A 140 -9.39 12.97 -4.84
C LEU A 140 -9.06 12.52 -3.41
N GLN A 141 -8.92 11.22 -3.15
CA GLN A 141 -8.65 10.72 -1.80
C GLN A 141 -7.32 11.21 -1.19
N PRO A 142 -6.17 11.16 -1.88
CA PRO A 142 -4.93 11.77 -1.38
C PRO A 142 -5.05 13.27 -1.11
N ILE A 143 -5.74 14.01 -1.98
CA ILE A 143 -5.98 15.45 -1.80
C ILE A 143 -6.79 15.70 -0.54
N MET A 144 -7.87 14.94 -0.33
CA MET A 144 -8.64 14.99 0.92
C MET A 144 -7.79 14.65 2.14
N GLY A 145 -6.87 13.70 2.00
CA GLY A 145 -5.92 13.31 3.04
C GLY A 145 -5.03 14.46 3.53
N ILE A 146 -4.72 15.45 2.68
CA ILE A 146 -3.95 16.65 3.07
C ILE A 146 -4.79 17.53 4.02
N TYR A 147 -6.09 17.61 3.79
CA TYR A 147 -7.02 18.39 4.62
C TYR A 147 -7.50 17.63 5.86
N ARG A 148 -6.88 16.49 6.19
CA ARG A 148 -7.21 15.65 7.35
C ARG A 148 -7.02 16.43 8.65
N CYS A 149 -8.10 16.62 9.41
CA CYS A 149 -8.03 17.26 10.74
C CYS A 149 -7.39 16.34 11.80
N THR A 150 -6.95 16.92 12.92
CA THR A 150 -6.43 16.15 14.07
C THR A 150 -7.51 15.21 14.65
N PRO A 151 -7.13 14.11 15.34
CA PRO A 151 -8.09 13.11 15.84
C PRO A 151 -9.15 13.65 16.80
N LYS A 152 -8.84 14.72 17.55
CA LYS A 152 -9.77 15.34 18.54
C LYS A 152 -10.64 16.46 17.94
N HIS A 153 -10.49 16.76 16.65
CA HIS A 153 -11.17 17.88 16.01
C HIS A 153 -12.65 17.58 15.73
N LYS A 154 -13.55 18.55 15.94
CA LYS A 154 -15.01 18.36 15.78
C LYS A 154 -15.42 17.96 14.35
N LEU A 155 -14.70 18.45 13.33
CA LEU A 155 -14.95 18.11 11.91
C LEU A 155 -14.35 16.76 11.49
N ARG A 156 -13.66 16.04 12.39
CA ARG A 156 -13.04 14.75 12.08
C ARG A 156 -14.07 13.72 11.60
N PHE A 157 -15.28 13.75 12.16
CA PHE A 157 -16.39 12.88 11.73
C PHE A 157 -16.78 13.11 10.27
N LEU A 158 -16.89 14.38 9.85
CA LEU A 158 -17.22 14.73 8.47
C LEU A 158 -16.13 14.24 7.51
N PHE A 159 -14.86 14.46 7.87
CA PHE A 159 -13.73 13.94 7.10
C PHE A 159 -13.80 12.41 6.97
N ASN A 160 -14.02 11.69 8.06
CA ASN A 160 -14.11 10.22 8.04
C ASN A 160 -15.26 9.73 7.15
N CYS A 161 -16.44 10.36 7.24
CA CYS A 161 -17.59 10.01 6.40
C CYS A 161 -17.31 10.27 4.93
N ALA A 162 -16.80 11.46 4.59
CA ALA A 162 -16.52 11.83 3.21
C ALA A 162 -15.40 10.97 2.61
N HIS A 163 -14.35 10.67 3.38
CA HIS A 163 -13.28 9.76 2.99
C HIS A 163 -13.82 8.34 2.75
N ALA A 164 -14.67 7.82 3.64
CA ALA A 164 -15.26 6.49 3.50
C ALA A 164 -16.19 6.39 2.28
N ILE A 165 -17.09 7.36 2.08
CA ILE A 165 -18.01 7.39 0.94
C ILE A 165 -17.23 7.44 -0.38
N LEU A 166 -16.24 8.32 -0.47
CA LEU A 166 -15.41 8.44 -1.67
C LEU A 166 -14.58 7.16 -1.90
N GLY A 167 -14.05 6.56 -0.84
CA GLY A 167 -13.34 5.28 -0.82
C GLY A 167 -14.17 4.14 -1.39
N TYR A 168 -15.23 3.78 -0.68
CA TYR A 168 -16.10 2.66 -1.06
C TYR A 168 -16.79 2.92 -2.40
N GLY A 169 -17.20 4.15 -2.68
CA GLY A 169 -17.79 4.53 -3.97
C GLY A 169 -16.83 4.29 -5.14
N SER A 170 -15.57 4.73 -5.01
CA SER A 170 -14.54 4.50 -6.04
C SER A 170 -14.30 3.00 -6.25
N PHE A 171 -14.26 2.23 -5.17
CA PHE A 171 -14.07 0.78 -5.22
C PHE A 171 -15.22 0.07 -5.95
N ILE A 172 -16.47 0.44 -5.66
CA ILE A 172 -17.66 -0.10 -6.33
C ILE A 172 -17.66 0.27 -7.83
N CYS A 173 -17.33 1.51 -8.18
CA CYS A 173 -17.22 1.91 -9.58
C CYS A 173 -16.12 1.16 -10.33
N ALA A 174 -14.94 0.98 -9.71
CA ALA A 174 -13.86 0.17 -10.28
C ALA A 174 -14.31 -1.28 -10.46
N ALA A 175 -15.03 -1.82 -9.46
CA ALA A 175 -15.56 -3.17 -9.50
C ALA A 175 -16.49 -3.41 -10.68
N ALA A 176 -17.46 -2.51 -10.84
CA ALA A 176 -18.42 -2.56 -11.92
C ALA A 176 -17.75 -2.35 -13.29
N SER A 177 -16.72 -1.50 -13.37
CA SER A 177 -15.93 -1.29 -14.60
C SER A 177 -15.20 -2.58 -15.02
N ILE A 178 -14.54 -3.28 -14.08
CA ILE A 178 -13.87 -4.56 -14.33
C ILE A 178 -14.89 -5.63 -14.77
N TRP A 179 -16.05 -5.70 -14.11
CA TRP A 179 -17.12 -6.61 -14.49
C TRP A 179 -17.61 -6.39 -15.92
N CYS A 180 -17.79 -5.13 -16.33
CA CYS A 180 -18.22 -4.76 -17.68
C CYS A 180 -17.32 -5.32 -18.78
N ALA A 181 -16.03 -5.55 -18.51
CA ALA A 181 -15.08 -6.10 -19.49
C ALA A 181 -15.39 -7.55 -19.90
N THR A 182 -16.19 -8.29 -19.12
CA THR A 182 -16.51 -9.70 -19.39
C THR A 182 -18.00 -10.01 -19.54
N TYR A 183 -18.88 -9.01 -19.46
CA TYR A 183 -20.34 -9.24 -19.55
C TYR A 183 -20.95 -8.55 -20.78
N PRO A 184 -21.51 -9.28 -21.76
CA PRO A 184 -22.29 -8.70 -22.85
C PRO A 184 -23.61 -8.11 -22.33
N PRO A 185 -24.06 -6.91 -22.75
CA PRO A 185 -23.57 -6.13 -23.89
C PRO A 185 -22.46 -5.12 -23.56
N PHE A 186 -21.93 -5.10 -22.33
CA PHE A 186 -20.90 -4.13 -21.89
C PHE A 186 -19.51 -4.42 -22.48
N SER A 187 -19.18 -5.69 -22.72
CA SER A 187 -17.88 -6.13 -23.28
C SER A 187 -17.82 -6.17 -24.81
N TYR A 188 -18.77 -5.57 -25.52
CA TYR A 188 -19.06 -5.83 -26.95
C TYR A 188 -17.86 -5.73 -27.91
N LYS A 189 -16.85 -4.89 -27.64
CA LYS A 189 -15.67 -4.75 -28.52
C LYS A 189 -14.59 -5.81 -28.29
N LEU A 190 -14.62 -6.51 -27.16
CA LEU A 190 -13.51 -7.34 -26.72
C LEU A 190 -13.64 -8.79 -27.20
N GLY A 191 -14.82 -9.27 -27.59
CA GLY A 191 -15.00 -10.65 -28.09
C GLY A 191 -14.67 -11.77 -27.07
N VAL A 192 -14.23 -11.43 -25.87
CA VAL A 192 -13.63 -12.36 -24.89
C VAL A 192 -14.49 -13.57 -24.56
N ASN A 193 -15.82 -13.42 -24.49
CA ASN A 193 -16.71 -14.56 -24.25
C ASN A 193 -16.93 -15.43 -25.50
N GLU A 194 -16.80 -14.84 -26.69
CA GLU A 194 -16.92 -15.55 -27.96
C GLU A 194 -15.66 -16.38 -28.21
N ASP A 195 -14.48 -15.80 -27.94
CA ASP A 195 -13.18 -16.46 -28.17
C ASP A 195 -12.81 -17.48 -27.08
N TYR A 196 -13.15 -17.19 -25.81
CA TYR A 196 -12.70 -17.98 -24.64
C TYR A 196 -13.84 -18.52 -23.76
N GLY A 197 -15.10 -18.36 -24.20
CA GLY A 197 -16.25 -18.84 -23.47
C GLY A 197 -16.43 -18.19 -22.10
N ILE A 198 -16.84 -18.98 -21.10
CA ILE A 198 -17.16 -18.49 -19.75
C ILE A 198 -15.92 -18.26 -18.85
N VAL A 199 -14.73 -18.68 -19.29
CA VAL A 199 -13.52 -18.74 -18.43
C VAL A 199 -13.13 -17.36 -17.84
N PRO A 200 -13.04 -16.27 -18.62
CA PRO A 200 -12.62 -14.97 -18.09
C PRO A 200 -13.62 -14.40 -17.06
N ARG A 201 -14.90 -14.70 -17.23
CA ARG A 201 -15.95 -14.34 -16.29
C ARG A 201 -15.82 -15.10 -14.98
N LEU A 202 -15.56 -16.40 -15.02
CA LEU A 202 -15.33 -17.20 -13.80
C LEU A 202 -14.10 -16.71 -13.05
N LEU A 203 -13.03 -16.31 -13.75
CA LEU A 203 -11.86 -15.73 -13.13
C LEU A 203 -12.20 -14.42 -12.39
N ILE A 204 -12.95 -13.51 -13.02
CA ILE A 204 -13.38 -12.28 -12.36
C ILE A 204 -14.30 -12.56 -11.16
N ILE A 205 -15.29 -13.45 -11.30
CA ILE A 205 -16.16 -13.85 -10.17
C ILE A 205 -15.33 -14.39 -9.00
N THR A 206 -14.38 -15.29 -9.28
CA THR A 206 -13.53 -15.89 -8.24
C THR A 206 -12.68 -14.82 -7.56
N PHE A 207 -12.12 -13.88 -8.32
CA PHE A 207 -11.39 -12.75 -7.78
C PHE A 207 -12.26 -11.87 -6.86
N TRP A 208 -13.51 -11.58 -7.24
CA TRP A 208 -14.44 -10.83 -6.39
C TRP A 208 -14.78 -11.55 -5.09
N VAL A 209 -15.04 -12.86 -5.15
CA VAL A 209 -15.32 -13.69 -3.97
C VAL A 209 -14.13 -13.63 -3.00
N ILE A 210 -12.91 -13.85 -3.50
CA ILE A 210 -11.69 -13.77 -2.69
C ILE A 210 -11.54 -12.38 -2.08
N THR A 211 -11.76 -11.32 -2.86
CA THR A 211 -11.67 -9.93 -2.39
C THR A 211 -12.65 -9.63 -1.26
N VAL A 212 -13.90 -10.09 -1.36
CA VAL A 212 -14.91 -9.94 -0.31
C VAL A 212 -14.52 -10.72 0.94
N ILE A 213 -14.07 -11.97 0.80
CA ILE A 213 -13.59 -12.78 1.93
C ILE A 213 -12.42 -12.11 2.62
N THR A 214 -11.45 -11.60 1.86
CA THR A 214 -10.30 -10.85 2.39
C THR A 214 -10.76 -9.60 3.12
N ALA A 215 -11.67 -8.81 2.56
CA ALA A 215 -12.19 -7.60 3.21
C ALA A 215 -12.86 -7.92 4.55
N ILE A 216 -13.73 -8.93 4.60
CA ILE A 216 -14.39 -9.39 5.83
C ILE A 216 -13.35 -9.87 6.86
N THR A 217 -12.34 -10.62 6.40
CA THR A 217 -11.26 -11.12 7.27
C THR A 217 -10.47 -9.96 7.87
N LEU A 218 -10.08 -8.96 7.06
CA LEU A 218 -9.34 -7.79 7.53
C LEU A 218 -10.15 -6.94 8.52
N GLU A 219 -11.44 -6.74 8.27
CA GLU A 219 -12.33 -6.02 9.18
C GLU A 219 -12.47 -6.75 10.52
N THR A 220 -12.67 -8.07 10.46
CA THR A 220 -12.76 -8.91 11.67
C THR A 220 -11.47 -8.86 12.49
N LEU A 221 -10.30 -8.96 11.83
CA LEU A 221 -9.00 -8.84 12.49
C LEU A 221 -8.80 -7.44 13.10
N SER A 222 -9.23 -6.38 12.41
CA SER A 222 -9.18 -5.00 12.90
C SER A 222 -10.00 -4.83 14.19
N ILE A 223 -11.22 -5.34 14.21
CA ILE A 223 -12.10 -5.31 15.40
C ILE A 223 -11.44 -6.07 16.55
N LEU A 224 -10.95 -7.30 16.33
CA LEU A 224 -10.29 -8.10 17.36
C LEU A 224 -9.05 -7.41 17.94
N LYS A 225 -8.22 -6.79 17.09
CA LYS A 225 -7.04 -6.03 17.53
C LYS A 225 -7.43 -4.82 18.38
N ASN A 226 -8.48 -4.10 17.98
CA ASN A 226 -8.96 -2.94 18.74
C ASN A 226 -9.44 -3.35 20.15
N GLN A 227 -10.12 -4.49 20.29
CA GLN A 227 -10.50 -5.02 21.60
C GLN A 227 -9.27 -5.37 22.46
N LEU A 228 -8.26 -6.02 21.89
CA LEU A 228 -7.05 -6.40 22.63
C LEU A 228 -6.18 -5.22 23.03
N LYS A 229 -6.19 -4.14 22.25
CA LYS A 229 -5.52 -2.87 22.61
C LYS A 229 -6.09 -2.28 23.89
N LEU A 230 -7.39 -2.45 24.15
CA LEU A 230 -8.03 -2.02 25.40
C LEU A 230 -7.68 -2.92 26.59
N TYR A 231 -7.37 -4.19 26.35
CA TYR A 231 -7.02 -5.18 27.38
C TYR A 231 -5.49 -5.33 27.58
N ASN A 232 -4.68 -4.42 27.03
CA ASN A 232 -3.21 -4.34 27.15
C ASN A 232 -2.46 -5.68 26.93
N THR A 233 -2.94 -6.54 26.02
CA THR A 233 -2.31 -7.85 25.75
C THR A 233 -1.37 -7.76 24.55
N ASN A 234 -0.08 -7.52 24.80
CA ASN A 234 0.91 -7.28 23.74
C ASN A 234 1.18 -8.50 22.85
N GLU A 235 1.16 -9.72 23.39
CA GLU A 235 1.49 -10.94 22.61
C GLU A 235 0.44 -11.29 21.54
N LYS A 236 -0.84 -11.43 21.95
CA LYS A 236 -1.95 -11.69 21.01
C LYS A 236 -2.13 -10.55 20.00
N TYR A 237 -1.95 -9.30 20.45
CA TYR A 237 -2.01 -8.14 19.56
C TYR A 237 -0.95 -8.23 18.44
N ASN A 238 0.31 -8.52 18.81
CA ASN A 238 1.41 -8.67 17.86
C ASN A 238 1.20 -9.85 16.91
N TYR A 239 0.66 -10.98 17.41
CA TYR A 239 0.29 -12.12 16.56
C TYR A 239 -0.76 -11.74 15.51
N LEU A 240 -1.87 -11.12 15.92
CA LEU A 240 -2.92 -10.70 15.00
C LEU A 240 -2.43 -9.65 14.00
N GLN A 241 -1.52 -8.75 14.41
CA GLN A 241 -0.88 -7.81 13.50
C GLN A 241 -0.09 -8.52 12.38
N ARG A 242 0.64 -9.60 12.71
CA ARG A 242 1.35 -10.43 11.72
C ARG A 242 0.38 -11.18 10.82
N VAL A 243 -0.70 -11.75 11.37
CA VAL A 243 -1.75 -12.43 10.57
C VAL A 243 -2.42 -11.47 9.60
N GLN A 244 -2.74 -10.26 10.03
CA GLN A 244 -3.33 -9.22 9.17
C GLN A 244 -2.37 -8.84 8.04
N LEU A 245 -1.08 -8.65 8.33
CA LEU A 245 -0.06 -8.38 7.31
C LEU A 245 0.07 -9.55 6.32
N ALA A 246 0.13 -10.78 6.81
CA ALA A 246 0.21 -11.97 5.96
C ALA A 246 -1.03 -12.11 5.06
N THR A 247 -2.22 -11.75 5.57
CA THR A 247 -3.47 -11.74 4.79
C THR A 247 -3.40 -10.74 3.63
N VAL A 248 -2.88 -9.53 3.89
CA VAL A 248 -2.69 -8.51 2.83
C VAL A 248 -1.69 -8.99 1.78
N ILE A 249 -0.53 -9.53 2.20
CA ILE A 249 0.49 -10.04 1.28
C ILE A 249 -0.06 -11.18 0.43
N GLY A 250 -0.76 -12.14 1.06
CA GLY A 250 -1.39 -13.26 0.37
C GLY A 250 -2.40 -12.80 -0.69
N PHE A 251 -3.23 -11.80 -0.36
CA PHE A 251 -4.17 -11.22 -1.30
C PHE A 251 -3.47 -10.56 -2.50
N ILE A 252 -2.38 -9.81 -2.27
CA ILE A 252 -1.60 -9.18 -3.34
C ILE A 252 -1.03 -10.25 -4.29
N LEU A 253 -0.47 -11.34 -3.76
CA LEU A 253 0.07 -12.44 -4.58
C LEU A 253 -1.04 -13.10 -5.42
N ILE A 254 -2.20 -13.36 -4.82
CA ILE A 254 -3.36 -13.89 -5.54
C ILE A 254 -3.79 -12.93 -6.65
N ALA A 255 -3.91 -11.63 -6.36
CA ALA A 255 -4.29 -10.62 -7.34
C ALA A 255 -3.32 -10.57 -8.53
N LEU A 256 -2.01 -10.68 -8.29
CA LEU A 256 -0.99 -10.73 -9.35
C LEU A 256 -1.14 -11.97 -10.24
N ILE A 257 -1.48 -13.13 -9.66
CA ILE A 257 -1.76 -14.35 -10.41
C ILE A 257 -3.01 -14.15 -11.30
N PHE A 258 -4.07 -13.56 -10.75
CA PHE A 258 -5.30 -13.26 -11.52
C PHE A 258 -5.03 -12.29 -12.68
N VAL A 259 -4.27 -11.22 -12.45
CA VAL A 259 -3.90 -10.26 -13.51
C VAL A 259 -3.08 -10.96 -14.60
N SER A 260 -2.14 -11.83 -14.21
CA SER A 260 -1.32 -12.60 -15.15
C SER A 260 -2.18 -13.59 -15.96
N GLY A 261 -3.15 -14.22 -15.32
CA GLY A 261 -4.13 -15.10 -15.98
C GLY A 261 -5.03 -14.33 -16.95
N LEU A 262 -5.57 -13.18 -16.53
CA LEU A 262 -6.41 -12.32 -17.39
C LEU A 262 -5.64 -11.83 -18.61
N LYS A 263 -4.36 -11.48 -18.47
CA LYS A 263 -3.50 -11.05 -19.59
C LYS A 263 -3.54 -12.03 -20.77
N ALA A 264 -3.66 -13.33 -20.53
CA ALA A 264 -3.73 -14.36 -21.57
C ALA A 264 -5.00 -14.29 -22.45
N TYR A 265 -6.02 -13.55 -22.01
CA TYR A 265 -7.33 -13.44 -22.68
C TYR A 265 -7.59 -12.07 -23.32
N PHE A 266 -6.74 -11.07 -23.03
CA PHE A 266 -6.93 -9.67 -23.43
C PHE A 266 -5.78 -9.12 -24.31
N ILE A 267 -4.80 -9.97 -24.66
CA ILE A 267 -3.71 -9.70 -25.62
C ILE A 267 -3.92 -10.64 -26.81
#